data_AF-A0A356L413-F1
#
_entry.id   AF-A0A356L413-F1
#
_cell.length_a   1.000
_cell.length_b   1.000
_cell.length_c   1.000
_cell.angle_alpha   90.00
_cell.angle_beta   90.00
_cell.angle_gamma   90.00
#
_symmetry.space_group_name_H-M   'P 1'
#
loop_
_entity.id
_entity.type
_entity.pdbx_description
1 polymer ?
#
loop_
_entity_poly.entity_id
_entity_poly.type
_entity_poly.pdbx_seq_one_letter_code
_entity_poly.pdbx_strand_id
1 'polypeptide(L)'
;MIENKQSLGYRPLPWPKSWIAACKQSFRDYWKNYRFPWEKLLILGVLALIVLTVYLAVVFNQITVPAREAYDKTGFVEATEYIDANGTETVLENGGYKFVMKNSNTTFAITDKSTGEIWRSNPDTFAARFLDTMVVYYAGSLGAASAMSAYEQAVKFDDYLFRVTDDSVEILYEIGGKKGVDRTDFPEVISDARMQEKILSKLEEGSTAYRRVADSCYVQGDLQGETVWKLKDGITGAILNQLYQIMYVTCGYTKEDLQYDLDAYNVVYEDTYAYVEIAVKYTLNEKGFEVRLINDSIFEKEKFPLVYVDLLPYFGCGGLTDTGYAMIPDGSGVLIDFNNERAFGVKYQQRVYGKELAINQPVMENETEQISLPLYGMRRNDQGFIAVAGSGAEMASIIANVSSVDNPYNQAYYRYAFRESEVFDFAAISSTTSIVKWTDWYSRSDFALSIMFVHEDDGSYTGMAHLYREHLLAAGVLSDKDETASPAFDLTLLGGYISDENFIGIPYRKVRSLTNSEQVRLIADELIASGINELNIIYKGWGNDGLKSTYMGNLDYEPIIASRRELGELQDYLTKKEIRFFPEVYLHTAF
;
A
#
# COMPACT_ATOMS: atom_id res chain seq x y z
N MET A 1 105.60 -57.48 21.44
CA MET A 1 104.24 -57.94 21.80
C MET A 1 103.25 -57.11 21.02
N ILE A 2 102.22 -57.78 20.50
CA ILE A 2 101.33 -57.38 19.40
C ILE A 2 100.23 -56.38 19.83
N GLU A 3 99.80 -55.57 18.87
CA GLU A 3 98.63 -54.66 18.81
C GLU A 3 97.26 -55.30 19.13
N ASN A 4 96.29 -54.52 19.63
CA ASN A 4 95.20 -53.88 18.85
C ASN A 4 93.85 -53.70 19.61
N LYS A 5 93.16 -52.61 19.20
CA LYS A 5 91.87 -51.97 19.56
C LYS A 5 90.72 -52.80 20.15
N GLN A 6 89.91 -52.14 21.00
CA GLN A 6 88.43 -52.11 20.87
C GLN A 6 87.74 -50.89 21.54
N SER A 7 86.52 -50.64 21.07
CA SER A 7 85.69 -49.44 20.97
C SER A 7 85.07 -48.84 22.24
N LEU A 8 84.91 -47.50 22.22
CA LEU A 8 84.11 -46.68 23.15
C LEU A 8 82.61 -47.04 23.09
N GLY A 9 82.10 -47.58 24.20
CA GLY A 9 80.67 -47.85 24.41
C GLY A 9 79.89 -46.59 24.81
N TYR A 10 78.84 -46.32 24.05
CA TYR A 10 77.79 -45.32 24.29
C TYR A 10 77.03 -45.63 25.59
N ARG A 11 77.02 -44.69 26.55
CA ARG A 11 76.29 -44.81 27.82
C ARG A 11 74.91 -44.12 27.73
N PRO A 12 73.79 -44.82 27.97
CA PRO A 12 72.46 -44.22 27.98
C PRO A 12 72.27 -43.27 29.17
N LEU A 13 71.65 -42.11 28.92
CA LEU A 13 71.31 -41.11 29.94
C LEU A 13 70.27 -41.65 30.94
N PRO A 14 70.39 -41.37 32.25
CA PRO A 14 69.56 -41.93 33.30
C PRO A 14 68.07 -41.54 33.22
N TRP A 15 67.22 -42.54 33.53
CA TRP A 15 65.75 -42.63 33.44
C TRP A 15 64.91 -41.41 33.87
N PRO A 16 65.28 -40.56 34.86
CA PRO A 16 64.46 -39.38 35.18
C PRO A 16 64.51 -38.31 34.08
N LYS A 17 65.62 -38.23 33.32
CA LYS A 17 65.82 -37.23 32.26
C LYS A 17 65.17 -37.63 30.94
N SER A 18 64.96 -38.92 30.68
CA SER A 18 64.26 -39.40 29.48
C SER A 18 62.75 -39.24 29.57
N TRP A 19 62.15 -39.40 30.76
CA TRP A 19 60.70 -39.23 30.96
C TRP A 19 60.28 -37.75 30.91
N ILE A 20 61.07 -36.85 31.48
CA ILE A 20 60.85 -35.39 31.38
C ILE A 20 61.07 -34.91 29.94
N ALA A 21 62.05 -35.48 29.22
CA ALA A 21 62.25 -35.18 27.80
C ALA A 21 61.09 -35.70 26.94
N ALA A 22 60.59 -36.91 27.20
CA ALA A 22 59.45 -37.50 26.48
C ALA A 22 58.12 -36.78 26.78
N CYS A 23 57.90 -36.32 28.02
CA CYS A 23 56.74 -35.50 28.37
C CYS A 23 56.84 -34.10 27.75
N LYS A 24 58.01 -33.46 27.78
CA LYS A 24 58.23 -32.19 27.07
C LYS A 24 58.04 -32.35 25.57
N GLN A 25 58.43 -33.47 24.99
CA GLN A 25 58.29 -33.73 23.56
C GLN A 25 56.83 -34.03 23.20
N SER A 26 56.11 -34.87 23.96
CA SER A 26 54.67 -35.11 23.77
C SER A 26 53.81 -33.86 24.00
N PHE A 27 54.13 -33.03 24.99
CA PHE A 27 53.42 -31.78 25.24
C PHE A 27 53.69 -30.73 24.15
N ARG A 28 54.93 -30.70 23.64
CA ARG A 28 55.35 -29.83 22.53
C ARG A 28 54.77 -30.30 21.19
N ASP A 29 54.58 -31.61 21.00
CA ASP A 29 53.97 -32.20 19.81
C ASP A 29 52.43 -32.06 19.84
N TYR A 30 51.80 -32.16 21.02
CA TYR A 30 50.38 -31.84 21.21
C TYR A 30 50.10 -30.37 20.87
N TRP A 31 50.89 -29.43 21.39
CA TRP A 31 50.74 -28.00 21.07
C TRP A 31 51.15 -27.64 19.64
N LYS A 32 52.10 -28.36 19.02
CA LYS A 32 52.44 -28.21 17.59
C LYS A 32 51.32 -28.66 16.66
N ASN A 33 50.54 -29.66 17.06
CA ASN A 33 49.43 -30.21 16.26
C ASN A 33 48.05 -29.69 16.69
N TYR A 34 47.95 -28.93 17.79
CA TYR A 34 46.72 -28.29 18.23
C TYR A 34 46.42 -27.07 17.34
N ARG A 35 45.72 -27.30 16.24
CA ARG A 35 45.07 -26.22 15.48
C ARG A 35 43.78 -25.86 16.20
N PHE A 36 43.81 -24.77 16.97
CA PHE A 36 42.59 -24.13 17.46
C PHE A 36 41.68 -23.90 16.24
N PRO A 37 40.38 -24.26 16.28
CA PRO A 37 39.53 -24.32 15.10
C PRO A 37 39.05 -22.92 14.70
N TRP A 38 40.01 -22.02 14.45
CA TRP A 38 39.79 -20.63 14.02
C TRP A 38 38.88 -20.58 12.80
N GLU A 39 39.00 -21.53 11.87
CA GLU A 39 38.10 -21.64 10.71
C GLU A 39 36.64 -21.88 11.12
N LYS A 40 36.38 -22.78 12.08
CA LYS A 40 35.01 -23.05 12.56
C LYS A 40 34.45 -21.88 13.39
N LEU A 41 35.29 -21.23 14.20
CA LEU A 41 34.91 -20.06 14.97
C LEU A 41 34.67 -18.84 14.07
N LEU A 42 35.44 -18.67 12.99
CA LEU A 42 35.21 -17.63 11.98
C LEU A 42 33.90 -17.90 11.22
N ILE A 43 33.64 -19.15 10.82
CA ILE A 43 32.37 -19.53 10.17
C ILE A 43 31.18 -19.28 11.11
N LEU A 44 31.27 -19.68 12.38
CA LEU A 44 30.24 -19.42 13.39
C LEU A 44 30.08 -17.91 13.66
N GLY A 45 31.17 -17.14 13.69
CA GLY A 45 31.14 -15.69 13.86
C GLY A 45 30.48 -14.97 12.69
N VAL A 46 30.78 -15.38 11.45
CA VAL A 46 30.12 -14.86 10.25
C VAL A 46 28.64 -15.24 10.23
N LEU A 47 28.29 -16.50 10.55
CA LEU A 47 26.89 -16.93 10.66
C LEU A 47 26.13 -16.13 11.74
N ALA A 48 26.73 -15.94 12.92
CA ALA A 48 26.14 -15.15 13.99
C ALA A 48 25.96 -13.68 13.56
N LEU A 49 26.91 -13.12 12.82
CA LEU A 49 26.82 -11.76 12.31
C LEU A 49 25.74 -11.63 11.22
N ILE A 50 25.59 -12.61 10.34
CA ILE A 50 24.50 -12.66 9.36
C ILE A 50 23.15 -12.75 10.08
N VAL A 51 23.00 -13.66 11.04
CA VAL A 51 21.77 -13.81 11.84
C VAL A 51 21.46 -12.52 12.60
N LEU A 52 22.47 -11.89 13.22
CA LEU A 52 22.32 -10.61 13.91
C LEU A 52 21.91 -9.49 12.94
N THR A 53 22.49 -9.45 11.74
CA THR A 53 22.17 -8.45 10.72
C THR A 53 20.73 -8.61 10.24
N VAL A 54 20.29 -9.85 9.99
CA VAL A 54 18.90 -10.17 9.64
C VAL A 54 17.97 -9.80 10.80
N TYR A 55 18.32 -10.16 12.04
CA TYR A 55 17.54 -9.83 13.23
C TYR A 55 17.40 -8.31 13.40
N LEU A 56 18.49 -7.56 13.33
CA LEU A 56 18.47 -6.10 13.43
C LEU A 56 17.69 -5.47 12.27
N ALA A 57 17.82 -6.00 11.05
CA ALA A 57 17.05 -5.52 9.91
C ALA A 57 15.54 -5.73 10.11
N VAL A 58 15.13 -6.86 10.70
CA VAL A 58 13.72 -7.11 11.06
C VAL A 58 13.26 -6.16 12.16
N VAL A 59 14.03 -6.01 13.23
CA VAL A 59 13.67 -5.14 14.37
C VAL A 59 13.59 -3.67 13.96
N PHE A 60 14.57 -3.16 13.20
CA PHE A 60 14.56 -1.76 12.73
C PHE A 60 13.57 -1.47 11.61
N ASN A 61 12.99 -2.49 10.98
CA ASN A 61 11.91 -2.32 9.99
C ASN A 61 10.51 -2.50 10.58
N GLN A 62 10.37 -2.76 11.88
CA GLN A 62 9.06 -2.75 12.51
C GLN A 62 8.53 -1.30 12.52
N ILE A 63 7.33 -1.13 11.95
CA ILE A 63 6.64 0.14 11.93
C ILE A 63 6.13 0.40 13.33
N THR A 64 6.45 1.56 13.88
CA THR A 64 5.91 1.93 15.19
C THR A 64 4.51 2.50 14.97
N VAL A 65 3.47 1.77 15.38
CA VAL A 65 2.09 2.28 15.32
C VAL A 65 1.90 3.28 16.46
N PRO A 66 1.64 4.56 16.15
CA PRO A 66 1.38 5.54 17.21
C PRO A 66 0.04 5.25 17.88
N ALA A 67 0.02 5.37 19.21
CA ALA A 67 -1.20 5.21 20.00
C ALA A 67 -2.26 6.24 19.58
N ARG A 68 -3.51 5.79 19.47
CA ARG A 68 -4.67 6.62 19.10
C ARG A 68 -5.68 6.63 20.24
N GLU A 69 -6.45 7.69 20.32
CA GLU A 69 -7.61 7.72 21.21
C GLU A 69 -8.66 6.71 20.71
N ALA A 70 -9.38 6.11 21.65
CA ALA A 70 -10.47 5.21 21.29
C ALA A 70 -11.56 5.99 20.56
N TYR A 71 -12.03 5.45 19.44
CA TYR A 71 -13.11 6.07 18.69
C TYR A 71 -14.40 6.13 19.50
N ASP A 72 -15.15 7.23 19.38
CA ASP A 72 -16.42 7.39 20.07
C ASP A 72 -17.51 6.50 19.45
N LYS A 73 -17.72 5.34 20.09
CA LYS A 73 -18.76 4.37 19.73
C LYS A 73 -20.16 4.78 20.26
N THR A 74 -20.34 6.00 20.81
CA THR A 74 -21.65 6.47 21.27
C THR A 74 -22.67 6.51 20.11
N GLY A 75 -23.84 5.91 20.35
CA GLY A 75 -24.94 5.84 19.38
C GLY A 75 -24.79 4.76 18.31
N PHE A 76 -23.72 3.95 18.36
CA PHE A 76 -23.65 2.73 17.56
C PHE A 76 -24.48 1.61 18.17
N VAL A 77 -25.11 0.82 17.32
CA VAL A 77 -25.89 -0.37 17.65
C VAL A 77 -25.27 -1.56 16.90
N GLU A 78 -25.04 -2.66 17.60
CA GLU A 78 -24.53 -3.90 17.01
C GLU A 78 -25.42 -4.38 15.87
N ALA A 79 -24.83 -4.96 14.81
CA ALA A 79 -25.55 -5.36 13.61
C ALA A 79 -26.77 -6.24 13.89
N THR A 80 -26.61 -7.26 14.75
CA THR A 80 -27.68 -8.20 15.09
C THR A 80 -28.86 -7.51 15.77
N GLU A 81 -28.58 -6.67 16.78
CA GLU A 81 -29.61 -5.88 17.47
C GLU A 81 -30.29 -4.87 16.54
N TYR A 82 -29.51 -4.20 15.68
CA TYR A 82 -30.05 -3.25 14.72
C TYR A 82 -30.97 -3.94 13.70
N ILE A 83 -30.59 -5.11 13.19
CA ILE A 83 -31.38 -5.91 12.24
C ILE A 83 -32.67 -6.39 12.90
N ASP A 84 -32.61 -6.87 14.14
CA ASP A 84 -33.79 -7.31 14.87
C ASP A 84 -34.79 -6.17 15.11
N ALA A 85 -34.29 -4.94 15.35
CA ALA A 85 -35.12 -3.77 15.60
C ALA A 85 -35.65 -3.08 14.32
N ASN A 86 -34.85 -3.03 13.25
CA ASN A 86 -35.14 -2.21 12.07
C ASN A 86 -35.41 -3.03 10.79
N GLY A 87 -35.22 -4.36 10.84
CA GLY A 87 -35.41 -5.27 9.72
C GLY A 87 -34.17 -5.42 8.83
N THR A 88 -34.38 -6.03 7.67
CA THR A 88 -33.29 -6.48 6.78
C THR A 88 -32.69 -5.38 5.91
N GLU A 89 -33.35 -4.24 5.79
CA GLU A 89 -32.93 -3.14 4.92
C GLU A 89 -32.99 -1.80 5.64
N THR A 90 -32.04 -0.93 5.35
CA THR A 90 -32.07 0.50 5.71
C THR A 90 -32.27 1.32 4.45
N VAL A 91 -33.21 2.27 4.49
CA VAL A 91 -33.58 3.10 3.34
C VAL A 91 -33.36 4.56 3.68
N LEU A 92 -32.60 5.27 2.85
CA LEU A 92 -32.51 6.73 2.85
C LEU A 92 -33.06 7.25 1.54
N GLU A 93 -33.80 8.35 1.56
CA GLU A 93 -34.48 8.85 0.36
C GLU A 93 -34.62 10.36 0.36
N ASN A 94 -34.30 11.01 -0.77
CA ASN A 94 -34.52 12.44 -0.98
C ASN A 94 -35.26 12.67 -2.32
N GLY A 95 -35.32 13.91 -2.81
CA GLY A 95 -36.04 14.22 -4.05
C GLY A 95 -35.51 13.49 -5.30
N GLY A 96 -34.19 13.29 -5.40
CA GLY A 96 -33.52 12.73 -6.59
C GLY A 96 -33.14 11.25 -6.47
N TYR A 97 -32.84 10.77 -5.28
CA TYR A 97 -32.21 9.46 -5.08
C TYR A 97 -32.88 8.65 -3.97
N LYS A 98 -32.78 7.33 -4.09
CA LYS A 98 -33.15 6.36 -3.06
C LYS A 98 -31.98 5.41 -2.81
N PHE A 99 -31.44 5.41 -1.60
CA PHE A 99 -30.42 4.49 -1.13
C PHE A 99 -31.10 3.34 -0.36
N VAL A 100 -30.74 2.10 -0.70
CA VAL A 100 -31.21 0.89 -0.02
C VAL A 100 -30.02 0.02 0.32
N MET A 101 -29.73 -0.14 1.60
CA MET A 101 -28.69 -1.04 2.10
C MET A 101 -29.32 -2.30 2.66
N LYS A 102 -28.73 -3.45 2.35
CA LYS A 102 -29.01 -4.72 3.00
C LYS A 102 -28.20 -4.80 4.29
N ASN A 103 -28.89 -4.75 5.43
CA ASN A 103 -28.24 -4.67 6.75
C ASN A 103 -27.37 -5.89 7.03
N SER A 104 -27.75 -7.08 6.54
CA SER A 104 -27.03 -8.34 6.79
C SER A 104 -25.70 -8.50 6.05
N ASN A 105 -25.47 -7.73 4.99
CA ASN A 105 -24.23 -7.84 4.21
C ASN A 105 -23.58 -6.49 3.89
N THR A 106 -24.16 -5.38 4.36
CA THR A 106 -23.73 -3.99 4.13
C THR A 106 -23.68 -3.56 2.65
N THR A 107 -24.07 -4.43 1.71
CA THR A 107 -24.20 -4.05 0.30
C THR A 107 -25.38 -3.11 0.12
N PHE A 108 -25.26 -2.20 -0.83
CA PHE A 108 -26.31 -1.22 -1.08
C PHE A 108 -26.53 -0.97 -2.57
N ALA A 109 -27.67 -0.37 -2.86
CA ALA A 109 -28.04 0.11 -4.16
C ALA A 109 -28.56 1.55 -4.06
N ILE A 110 -28.28 2.34 -5.08
CA ILE A 110 -28.78 3.70 -5.24
C ILE A 110 -29.60 3.73 -6.51
N THR A 111 -30.86 4.08 -6.36
CA THR A 111 -31.77 4.34 -7.47
C THR A 111 -31.76 5.82 -7.75
N ASP A 112 -31.38 6.16 -8.98
CA ASP A 112 -31.63 7.47 -9.56
C ASP A 112 -33.10 7.52 -9.99
N LYS A 113 -33.88 8.38 -9.35
CA LYS A 113 -35.34 8.46 -9.59
C LYS A 113 -35.67 9.11 -10.94
N SER A 114 -34.75 9.86 -11.52
CA SER A 114 -34.97 10.55 -12.79
C SER A 114 -34.88 9.58 -13.98
N THR A 115 -33.96 8.61 -13.91
CA THR A 115 -33.71 7.61 -14.97
C THR A 115 -34.32 6.25 -14.63
N GLY A 116 -34.53 5.96 -13.34
CA GLY A 116 -34.86 4.64 -12.82
C GLY A 116 -33.65 3.69 -12.72
N GLU A 117 -32.46 4.16 -13.07
CA GLU A 117 -31.24 3.35 -13.05
C GLU A 117 -30.83 2.97 -11.63
N ILE A 118 -30.30 1.75 -11.47
CA ILE A 118 -29.87 1.21 -10.17
C ILE A 118 -28.36 0.95 -10.20
N TRP A 119 -27.65 1.71 -9.38
CA TRP A 119 -26.22 1.57 -9.15
C TRP A 119 -25.98 0.77 -7.88
N ARG A 120 -25.20 -0.31 -7.95
CA ARG A 120 -24.96 -1.22 -6.82
C ARG A 120 -23.53 -1.10 -6.35
N SER A 121 -23.29 -1.27 -5.04
CA SER A 121 -21.94 -1.39 -4.45
C SER A 121 -21.20 -2.66 -4.88
N ASN A 122 -21.93 -3.64 -5.38
CA ASN A 122 -21.45 -4.96 -5.79
C ASN A 122 -22.19 -5.46 -7.04
N PRO A 123 -21.59 -6.36 -7.82
CA PRO A 123 -22.28 -7.09 -8.87
C PRO A 123 -23.38 -8.01 -8.32
N ASP A 124 -24.33 -8.37 -9.19
CA ASP A 124 -25.39 -9.32 -8.86
C ASP A 124 -24.82 -10.76 -8.80
N THR A 125 -24.30 -11.13 -7.64
CA THR A 125 -23.64 -12.41 -7.39
C THR A 125 -23.73 -12.79 -5.92
N PHE A 126 -23.53 -14.08 -5.63
CA PHE A 126 -23.43 -14.60 -4.27
C PHE A 126 -21.99 -14.89 -3.83
N ALA A 127 -21.01 -14.70 -4.74
CA ALA A 127 -19.62 -14.96 -4.43
C ALA A 127 -19.07 -13.88 -3.48
N ALA A 128 -18.67 -14.29 -2.27
CA ALA A 128 -18.28 -13.44 -1.16
C ALA A 128 -17.25 -12.35 -1.52
N ARG A 129 -16.20 -12.71 -2.28
CA ARG A 129 -15.13 -11.77 -2.70
C ARG A 129 -15.60 -10.58 -3.55
N PHE A 130 -16.82 -10.64 -4.08
CA PHE A 130 -17.41 -9.59 -4.90
C PHE A 130 -18.45 -8.77 -4.13
N LEU A 131 -18.72 -9.12 -2.86
CA LEU A 131 -19.62 -8.37 -1.99
C LEU A 131 -18.90 -7.31 -1.15
N ASP A 132 -17.58 -7.19 -1.30
CA ASP A 132 -16.76 -6.24 -0.58
C ASP A 132 -17.08 -4.79 -0.95
N THR A 133 -17.59 -4.04 0.04
CA THR A 133 -17.69 -2.59 -0.01
C THR A 133 -16.37 -1.91 0.35
N MET A 134 -15.46 -2.64 1.00
CA MET A 134 -14.14 -2.15 1.41
C MET A 134 -13.16 -3.32 1.56
N VAL A 135 -11.92 -3.10 1.12
CA VAL A 135 -10.79 -4.01 1.38
C VAL A 135 -9.67 -3.22 2.03
N VAL A 136 -9.25 -3.65 3.21
CA VAL A 136 -8.12 -3.04 3.93
C VAL A 136 -6.87 -3.87 3.71
N TYR A 137 -5.71 -3.23 3.70
CA TYR A 137 -4.42 -3.90 3.55
C TYR A 137 -3.54 -3.60 4.75
N TYR A 138 -2.90 -4.60 5.33
CA TYR A 138 -1.94 -4.42 6.41
C TYR A 138 -0.53 -4.88 5.98
N ALA A 139 0.51 -4.32 6.59
CA ALA A 139 1.88 -4.77 6.37
C ALA A 139 2.09 -6.11 7.08
N GLY A 140 2.36 -7.16 6.30
CA GLY A 140 2.69 -8.49 6.79
C GLY A 140 4.20 -8.71 6.93
N SER A 141 4.62 -9.98 6.80
CA SER A 141 6.05 -10.34 6.85
C SER A 141 6.85 -9.62 5.76
N LEU A 142 8.04 -9.13 6.11
CA LEU A 142 8.91 -8.30 5.26
C LEU A 142 8.21 -7.04 4.70
N GLY A 143 7.12 -6.60 5.34
CA GLY A 143 6.30 -5.46 4.95
C GLY A 143 5.38 -5.68 3.75
N ALA A 144 5.27 -6.90 3.22
CA ALA A 144 4.38 -7.15 2.10
C ALA A 144 2.91 -6.86 2.48
N ALA A 145 2.22 -6.05 1.67
CA ALA A 145 0.81 -5.72 1.91
C ALA A 145 -0.07 -6.97 1.74
N SER A 146 -0.85 -7.28 2.77
CA SER A 146 -1.79 -8.40 2.81
C SER A 146 -3.23 -7.87 2.92
N ALA A 147 -4.13 -8.38 2.07
CA ALA A 147 -5.52 -7.92 2.01
C ALA A 147 -6.40 -8.57 3.08
N MET A 148 -7.31 -7.81 3.66
CA MET A 148 -8.45 -8.26 4.46
C MET A 148 -9.74 -7.67 3.88
N SER A 149 -10.61 -8.57 3.41
CA SER A 149 -11.95 -8.24 2.96
C SER A 149 -12.82 -7.86 4.16
N ALA A 150 -13.46 -6.69 4.15
CA ALA A 150 -14.40 -6.31 5.20
C ALA A 150 -15.60 -7.27 5.25
N TYR A 151 -16.05 -7.76 4.09
CA TYR A 151 -17.14 -8.71 4.04
C TYR A 151 -16.77 -10.05 4.72
N GLU A 152 -15.64 -10.63 4.34
CA GLU A 152 -15.22 -11.94 4.82
C GLU A 152 -14.69 -11.93 6.24
N GLN A 153 -14.16 -10.80 6.71
CA GLN A 153 -13.47 -10.70 8.01
C GLN A 153 -14.23 -9.88 9.06
N ALA A 154 -15.35 -9.25 8.71
CA ALA A 154 -16.23 -8.58 9.68
C ALA A 154 -17.69 -9.00 9.46
N VAL A 155 -18.23 -8.71 8.27
CA VAL A 155 -19.66 -8.84 8.00
C VAL A 155 -20.19 -10.27 8.12
N LYS A 156 -19.46 -11.28 7.64
CA LYS A 156 -19.84 -12.70 7.79
C LYS A 156 -19.94 -13.18 9.25
N PHE A 157 -19.31 -12.46 10.17
CA PHE A 157 -19.24 -12.79 11.58
C PHE A 157 -20.10 -11.86 12.45
N ASP A 158 -20.89 -10.98 11.84
CA ASP A 158 -21.69 -9.96 12.53
C ASP A 158 -20.88 -8.94 13.34
N ASP A 159 -19.58 -8.80 13.03
CA ASP A 159 -18.62 -7.91 13.70
C ASP A 159 -18.65 -6.49 13.07
N TYR A 160 -19.81 -5.86 13.10
CA TYR A 160 -20.01 -4.50 12.61
C TYR A 160 -21.16 -3.81 13.36
N LEU A 161 -21.09 -2.47 13.43
CA LEU A 161 -22.07 -1.66 14.13
C LEU A 161 -22.63 -0.57 13.22
N PHE A 162 -23.88 -0.19 13.46
CA PHE A 162 -24.58 0.86 12.74
C PHE A 162 -24.81 2.10 13.60
N ARG A 163 -24.58 3.26 13.02
CA ARG A 163 -25.09 4.55 13.49
C ARG A 163 -25.84 5.21 12.35
N VAL A 164 -27.16 5.36 12.48
CA VAL A 164 -28.04 5.78 11.38
C VAL A 164 -28.76 7.08 11.74
N THR A 165 -28.80 8.01 10.79
CA THR A 165 -29.57 9.26 10.83
C THR A 165 -30.54 9.31 9.65
N ASP A 166 -31.34 10.38 9.56
CA ASP A 166 -32.31 10.55 8.46
C ASP A 166 -31.65 10.62 7.06
N ASP A 167 -30.38 11.00 6.99
CA ASP A 167 -29.62 11.28 5.76
C ASP A 167 -28.34 10.44 5.62
N SER A 168 -27.96 9.66 6.64
CA SER A 168 -26.72 8.91 6.61
C SER A 168 -26.77 7.57 7.33
N VAL A 169 -25.99 6.62 6.81
CA VAL A 169 -25.68 5.34 7.46
C VAL A 169 -24.17 5.31 7.69
N GLU A 170 -23.76 5.21 8.94
CA GLU A 170 -22.38 4.99 9.32
C GLU A 170 -22.19 3.57 9.85
N ILE A 171 -21.19 2.88 9.33
CA ILE A 171 -20.90 1.49 9.65
C ILE A 171 -19.48 1.42 10.20
N LEU A 172 -19.35 0.98 11.46
CA LEU A 172 -18.05 0.66 12.05
C LEU A 172 -17.80 -0.83 11.84
N TYR A 173 -16.74 -1.16 11.10
CA TYR A 173 -16.34 -2.54 10.82
C TYR A 173 -15.23 -2.97 11.77
N GLU A 174 -15.34 -4.17 12.33
CA GLU A 174 -14.29 -4.80 13.13
C GLU A 174 -13.65 -5.96 12.33
N ILE A 175 -12.67 -5.61 11.52
CA ILE A 175 -12.11 -6.46 10.46
C ILE A 175 -10.98 -7.32 11.01
N GLY A 176 -11.15 -8.64 10.91
CA GLY A 176 -10.13 -9.62 11.26
C GLY A 176 -10.24 -10.07 12.72
N GLY A 177 -9.11 -10.30 13.37
CA GLY A 177 -9.08 -10.93 14.69
C GLY A 177 -9.30 -12.44 14.62
N LYS A 178 -9.44 -13.06 15.79
CA LYS A 178 -9.61 -14.51 15.90
C LYS A 178 -11.07 -14.90 15.64
N LYS A 179 -11.33 -15.56 14.51
CA LYS A 179 -12.69 -15.95 14.08
C LYS A 179 -13.09 -17.39 14.39
N GLY A 180 -12.16 -18.22 14.87
CA GLY A 180 -12.43 -19.63 15.09
C GLY A 180 -11.44 -20.31 16.02
N VAL A 181 -11.70 -21.59 16.28
CA VAL A 181 -10.85 -22.42 17.14
C VAL A 181 -9.53 -22.72 16.44
N ASP A 182 -8.43 -22.48 17.13
CA ASP A 182 -7.08 -22.79 16.68
C ASP A 182 -6.23 -23.38 17.82
N ARG A 183 -4.92 -23.50 17.60
CA ARG A 183 -4.01 -24.05 18.61
C ARG A 183 -3.92 -23.19 19.87
N THR A 184 -4.15 -21.87 19.75
CA THR A 184 -4.09 -20.94 20.88
C THR A 184 -5.25 -21.11 21.86
N ASP A 185 -6.28 -21.89 21.52
CA ASP A 185 -7.36 -22.28 22.45
C ASP A 185 -7.00 -23.48 23.33
N PHE A 186 -5.79 -24.00 23.25
CA PHE A 186 -5.38 -25.21 23.98
C PHE A 186 -4.05 -24.97 24.66
N PRO A 187 -3.80 -25.60 25.82
CA PRO A 187 -2.48 -25.50 26.43
C PRO A 187 -1.47 -26.21 25.53
N GLU A 188 -0.39 -25.52 25.15
CA GLU A 188 0.72 -26.15 24.42
C GLU A 188 1.31 -27.30 25.25
N VAL A 189 1.43 -27.05 26.56
CA VAL A 189 1.90 -27.98 27.58
C VAL A 189 0.95 -27.94 28.76
N ILE A 190 0.56 -29.11 29.26
CA ILE A 190 -0.26 -29.28 30.46
C ILE A 190 0.30 -30.44 31.29
N SER A 191 0.36 -30.27 32.62
CA SER A 191 0.89 -31.32 33.50
C SER A 191 0.04 -32.58 33.43
N ASP A 192 0.63 -33.76 33.65
CA ASP A 192 -0.14 -35.00 33.70
C ASP A 192 -1.25 -34.93 34.75
N ALA A 193 -0.96 -34.39 35.94
CA ALA A 193 -1.94 -34.21 37.00
C ALA A 193 -3.16 -33.40 36.54
N ARG A 194 -2.93 -32.27 35.84
CA ARG A 194 -4.02 -31.42 35.34
C ARG A 194 -4.73 -32.00 34.14
N MET A 195 -4.02 -32.65 33.21
CA MET A 195 -4.63 -33.38 32.10
C MET A 195 -5.58 -34.47 32.63
N GLN A 196 -5.18 -35.21 33.68
CA GLN A 196 -6.04 -36.19 34.33
C GLN A 196 -7.24 -35.53 35.03
N GLU A 197 -7.00 -34.53 35.88
CA GLU A 197 -8.05 -33.87 36.68
C GLU A 197 -9.09 -33.15 35.80
N LYS A 198 -8.62 -32.35 34.85
CA LYS A 198 -9.48 -31.42 34.11
C LYS A 198 -10.09 -32.04 32.86
N ILE A 199 -9.43 -33.03 32.25
CA ILE A 199 -9.81 -33.54 30.93
C ILE A 199 -10.08 -35.05 30.98
N LEU A 200 -9.08 -35.88 31.22
CA LEU A 200 -9.20 -37.35 31.01
C LEU A 200 -10.13 -38.03 32.02
N SER A 201 -10.17 -37.61 33.29
CA SER A 201 -11.08 -38.19 34.31
C SER A 201 -12.56 -37.94 34.03
N LYS A 202 -12.86 -36.98 33.15
CA LYS A 202 -14.23 -36.65 32.71
C LYS A 202 -14.65 -37.40 31.45
N LEU A 203 -13.75 -38.22 30.90
CA LEU A 203 -13.98 -39.01 29.68
C LEU A 203 -13.94 -40.50 30.02
N GLU A 204 -14.79 -41.30 29.37
CA GLU A 204 -14.73 -42.76 29.49
C GLU A 204 -13.42 -43.27 28.86
N GLU A 205 -12.66 -44.07 29.61
CA GLU A 205 -11.38 -44.62 29.17
C GLU A 205 -11.55 -45.43 27.89
N GLY A 206 -10.74 -45.14 26.87
CA GLY A 206 -10.80 -45.81 25.57
C GLY A 206 -11.93 -45.35 24.64
N SER A 207 -12.79 -44.40 25.06
CA SER A 207 -13.75 -43.74 24.19
C SER A 207 -13.09 -42.97 23.05
N THR A 208 -13.86 -42.63 22.01
CA THR A 208 -13.37 -41.81 20.89
C THR A 208 -12.87 -40.45 21.34
N ALA A 209 -13.53 -39.83 22.33
CA ALA A 209 -13.12 -38.55 22.91
C ALA A 209 -11.81 -38.69 23.70
N TYR A 210 -11.68 -39.75 24.51
CA TYR A 210 -10.44 -40.03 25.25
C TYR A 210 -9.25 -40.20 24.30
N ARG A 211 -9.38 -41.06 23.29
CA ARG A 211 -8.31 -41.28 22.28
C ARG A 211 -8.02 -40.04 21.44
N ARG A 212 -9.02 -39.17 21.23
CA ARG A 212 -8.82 -37.89 20.54
C ARG A 212 -7.85 -37.01 21.32
N VAL A 213 -8.03 -36.89 22.63
CA VAL A 213 -7.14 -36.11 23.50
C VAL A 213 -5.79 -36.82 23.64
N ALA A 214 -5.78 -38.05 24.16
CA ALA A 214 -4.56 -38.74 24.59
C ALA A 214 -3.71 -39.31 23.44
N ASP A 215 -4.32 -39.77 22.35
CA ASP A 215 -3.58 -40.43 21.27
C ASP A 215 -3.41 -39.54 20.04
N SER A 216 -4.39 -38.67 19.76
CA SER A 216 -4.43 -37.90 18.52
C SER A 216 -3.87 -36.49 18.66
N CYS A 217 -4.24 -35.76 19.71
CA CYS A 217 -3.91 -34.34 19.86
C CYS A 217 -2.71 -34.10 20.78
N TYR A 218 -2.58 -34.84 21.87
CA TYR A 218 -1.48 -34.70 22.81
C TYR A 218 -0.51 -35.89 22.75
N VAL A 219 0.72 -35.67 23.22
CA VAL A 219 1.73 -36.70 23.43
C VAL A 219 2.38 -36.50 24.79
N GLN A 220 2.56 -37.59 25.54
CA GLN A 220 3.29 -37.53 26.81
C GLN A 220 4.79 -37.31 26.58
N GLY A 221 5.40 -36.50 27.43
CA GLY A 221 6.83 -36.24 27.49
C GLY A 221 7.29 -35.94 28.92
N ASP A 222 8.58 -35.70 29.07
CA ASP A 222 9.18 -35.21 30.32
C ASP A 222 9.67 -33.77 30.09
N LEU A 223 9.28 -32.86 30.97
CA LEU A 223 9.76 -31.49 30.98
C LEU A 223 10.17 -31.12 32.40
N GLN A 224 11.45 -30.82 32.58
CA GLN A 224 12.03 -30.50 33.91
C GLN A 224 11.84 -31.60 34.98
N GLY A 225 11.72 -32.88 34.58
CA GLY A 225 11.51 -34.01 35.50
C GLY A 225 10.03 -34.21 35.91
N GLU A 226 9.10 -33.48 35.32
CA GLU A 226 7.66 -33.69 35.44
C GLU A 226 7.10 -34.34 34.16
N THR A 227 6.17 -35.29 34.31
CA THR A 227 5.43 -35.84 33.17
C THR A 227 4.40 -34.83 32.69
N VAL A 228 4.50 -34.45 31.42
CA VAL A 228 3.64 -33.44 30.78
C VAL A 228 3.04 -33.97 29.49
N TRP A 229 1.94 -33.37 29.07
CA TRP A 229 1.32 -33.59 27.77
C TRP A 229 1.58 -32.40 26.87
N LYS A 230 2.19 -32.62 25.70
CA LYS A 230 2.43 -31.59 24.69
C LYS A 230 1.44 -31.72 23.53
N LEU A 231 0.86 -30.60 23.10
CA LEU A 231 0.01 -30.54 21.91
C LEU A 231 0.84 -30.80 20.64
N LYS A 232 0.48 -31.83 19.87
CA LYS A 232 1.19 -32.18 18.62
C LYS A 232 1.07 -31.07 17.58
N ASP A 233 2.08 -30.91 16.73
CA ASP A 233 2.04 -29.96 15.61
C ASP A 233 1.24 -30.50 14.42
N GLY A 234 0.81 -29.61 13.52
CA GLY A 234 0.13 -29.98 12.27
C GLY A 234 -1.29 -30.54 12.44
N ILE A 235 -1.93 -30.35 13.61
CA ILE A 235 -3.33 -30.73 13.83
C ILE A 235 -4.24 -29.85 12.97
N THR A 236 -5.15 -30.49 12.22
CA THR A 236 -6.09 -29.77 11.34
C THR A 236 -7.16 -29.04 12.14
N GLY A 237 -7.68 -27.93 11.60
CA GLY A 237 -8.73 -27.13 12.25
C GLY A 237 -10.00 -27.93 12.61
N ALA A 238 -10.38 -28.93 11.79
CA ALA A 238 -11.51 -29.80 12.11
C ALA A 238 -11.28 -30.64 13.39
N ILE A 239 -10.04 -31.10 13.60
CA ILE A 239 -9.66 -31.84 14.81
C ILE A 239 -9.61 -30.90 16.01
N LEU A 240 -9.10 -29.68 15.84
CA LEU A 240 -9.09 -28.66 16.89
C LEU A 240 -10.51 -28.28 17.32
N ASN A 241 -11.45 -28.12 16.39
CA ASN A 241 -12.86 -27.89 16.74
C ASN A 241 -13.45 -29.06 17.55
N GLN A 242 -13.15 -30.31 17.20
CA GLN A 242 -13.57 -31.47 18.00
C GLN A 242 -12.92 -31.46 19.39
N LEU A 243 -11.63 -31.14 19.46
CA LEU A 243 -10.90 -31.02 20.72
C LEU A 243 -11.50 -29.92 21.61
N TYR A 244 -11.92 -28.80 21.02
CA TYR A 244 -12.61 -27.73 21.73
C TYR A 244 -13.91 -28.21 22.35
N GLN A 245 -14.76 -28.88 21.56
CA GLN A 245 -16.01 -29.46 22.06
C GLN A 245 -15.75 -30.46 23.21
N ILE A 246 -14.71 -31.29 23.10
CA ILE A 246 -14.35 -32.23 24.17
C ILE A 246 -13.86 -31.48 25.41
N MET A 247 -12.87 -30.60 25.29
CA MET A 247 -12.25 -29.94 26.44
C MET A 247 -13.20 -28.94 27.10
N TYR A 248 -13.77 -28.01 26.34
CA TYR A 248 -14.54 -26.90 26.90
C TYR A 248 -16.00 -27.27 27.18
N VAL A 249 -16.65 -28.03 26.29
CA VAL A 249 -18.08 -28.35 26.45
C VAL A 249 -18.30 -29.61 27.27
N THR A 250 -17.62 -30.72 26.93
CA THR A 250 -17.81 -32.00 27.65
C THR A 250 -17.06 -32.00 28.99
N CYS A 251 -15.79 -31.60 28.99
CA CYS A 251 -14.95 -31.61 30.18
C CYS A 251 -15.05 -30.31 31.01
N GLY A 252 -15.65 -29.23 30.49
CA GLY A 252 -15.77 -27.98 31.25
C GLY A 252 -14.42 -27.31 31.56
N TYR A 253 -13.42 -27.49 30.68
CA TYR A 253 -12.18 -26.71 30.70
C TYR A 253 -12.49 -25.24 30.41
N THR A 254 -11.78 -24.32 31.07
CA THR A 254 -12.11 -22.87 31.02
C THR A 254 -10.94 -22.05 30.46
N LYS A 255 -11.20 -20.78 30.11
CA LYS A 255 -10.13 -19.86 29.67
C LYS A 255 -9.15 -19.56 30.81
N GLU A 256 -9.65 -19.57 32.04
CA GLU A 256 -8.85 -19.42 33.25
C GLU A 256 -7.94 -20.63 33.47
N ASP A 257 -8.43 -21.84 33.18
CA ASP A 257 -7.61 -23.05 33.19
C ASP A 257 -6.52 -23.00 32.13
N LEU A 258 -6.85 -22.55 30.91
CA LEU A 258 -5.87 -22.34 29.83
C LEU A 258 -4.78 -21.37 30.27
N GLN A 259 -5.15 -20.20 30.80
CA GLN A 259 -4.18 -19.20 31.24
C GLN A 259 -3.26 -19.77 32.33
N TYR A 260 -3.80 -20.50 33.29
CA TYR A 260 -3.00 -21.17 34.32
C TYR A 260 -1.97 -22.14 33.72
N ASP A 261 -2.40 -22.97 32.76
CA ASP A 261 -1.54 -23.96 32.12
C ASP A 261 -0.44 -23.31 31.27
N LEU A 262 -0.75 -22.19 30.60
CA LEU A 262 0.23 -21.38 29.86
C LEU A 262 1.26 -20.74 30.81
N ASP A 263 0.81 -20.13 31.90
CA ASP A 263 1.67 -19.47 32.88
C ASP A 263 2.60 -20.47 33.59
N ALA A 264 2.09 -21.67 33.90
CA ALA A 264 2.86 -22.74 34.56
C ALA A 264 4.11 -23.17 33.76
N TYR A 265 4.03 -23.09 32.44
CA TYR A 265 5.13 -23.46 31.53
C TYR A 265 5.74 -22.26 30.79
N ASN A 266 5.39 -21.03 31.18
CA ASN A 266 5.86 -19.79 30.57
C ASN A 266 5.67 -19.78 29.04
N VAL A 267 4.56 -20.35 28.58
CA VAL A 267 4.14 -20.36 27.18
C VAL A 267 3.34 -19.09 26.92
N VAL A 268 3.82 -18.27 26.00
CA VAL A 268 3.09 -17.07 25.56
C VAL A 268 2.72 -17.28 24.10
N TYR A 269 1.42 -17.33 23.82
CA TYR A 269 0.96 -17.28 22.45
C TYR A 269 1.08 -15.86 21.93
N GLU A 270 1.88 -15.69 20.87
CA GLU A 270 1.90 -14.42 20.15
C GLU A 270 0.57 -14.20 19.46
N ASP A 271 0.07 -12.97 19.55
CA ASP A 271 -1.03 -12.54 18.68
C ASP A 271 -0.54 -12.57 17.22
N THR A 272 -1.25 -13.36 16.42
CA THR A 272 -0.98 -13.55 15.00
C THR A 272 -2.15 -13.08 14.14
N TYR A 273 -3.17 -12.49 14.76
CA TYR A 273 -4.39 -12.09 14.10
C TYR A 273 -4.38 -10.60 13.80
N ALA A 274 -4.22 -10.26 12.52
CA ALA A 274 -4.46 -8.91 12.03
C ALA A 274 -5.88 -8.46 12.39
N TYR A 275 -6.00 -7.25 12.91
CA TYR A 275 -7.28 -6.67 13.34
C TYR A 275 -7.24 -5.17 13.07
N VAL A 276 -8.30 -4.66 12.43
CA VAL A 276 -8.49 -3.26 12.12
C VAL A 276 -9.94 -2.88 12.41
N GLU A 277 -10.17 -1.83 13.19
CA GLU A 277 -11.47 -1.17 13.24
C GLU A 277 -11.46 0.01 12.28
N ILE A 278 -12.55 0.23 11.54
CA ILE A 278 -12.67 1.38 10.63
C ILE A 278 -14.13 1.68 10.31
N ALA A 279 -14.50 2.95 10.37
CA ALA A 279 -15.85 3.44 10.08
C ALA A 279 -15.95 4.05 8.68
N VAL A 280 -17.03 3.70 7.98
CA VAL A 280 -17.41 4.28 6.69
C VAL A 280 -18.81 4.88 6.82
N LYS A 281 -18.94 6.15 6.50
CA LYS A 281 -20.20 6.89 6.48
C LYS A 281 -20.67 7.09 5.04
N TYR A 282 -21.90 6.65 4.77
CA TYR A 282 -22.64 6.87 3.54
C TYR A 282 -23.66 7.98 3.77
N THR A 283 -23.59 9.08 3.02
CA THR A 283 -24.51 10.22 3.15
C THR A 283 -25.21 10.48 1.83
N LEU A 284 -26.54 10.50 1.83
CA LEU A 284 -27.32 10.80 0.63
C LEU A 284 -27.51 12.31 0.50
N ASN A 285 -27.14 12.88 -0.65
CA ASN A 285 -27.26 14.33 -0.90
C ASN A 285 -28.01 14.61 -2.20
N GLU A 286 -28.28 15.89 -2.50
CA GLU A 286 -29.05 16.28 -3.69
C GLU A 286 -28.35 15.97 -5.02
N LYS A 287 -27.03 15.76 -5.02
CA LYS A 287 -26.21 15.53 -6.22
C LYS A 287 -25.90 14.04 -6.46
N GLY A 288 -26.20 13.18 -5.50
CA GLY A 288 -25.85 11.76 -5.51
C GLY A 288 -25.60 11.27 -4.09
N PHE A 289 -24.45 10.65 -3.85
CA PHE A 289 -24.06 10.22 -2.50
C PHE A 289 -22.57 10.42 -2.22
N GLU A 290 -22.27 10.64 -0.94
CA GLU A 290 -20.91 10.78 -0.41
C GLU A 290 -20.57 9.54 0.43
N VAL A 291 -19.35 9.06 0.26
CA VAL A 291 -18.74 8.02 1.07
C VAL A 291 -17.55 8.64 1.78
N ARG A 292 -17.49 8.47 3.09
CA ARG A 292 -16.40 8.99 3.90
C ARG A 292 -15.89 7.92 4.83
N LEU A 293 -14.63 7.55 4.66
CA LEU A 293 -13.90 6.76 5.64
C LEU A 293 -13.35 7.71 6.70
N ILE A 294 -13.75 7.48 7.95
CA ILE A 294 -13.46 8.36 9.08
C ILE A 294 -12.10 8.01 9.65
N ASN A 295 -11.12 8.90 9.55
CA ASN A 295 -9.75 8.60 9.96
C ASN A 295 -9.65 8.28 11.47
N ASP A 296 -10.35 9.08 12.28
CA ASP A 296 -10.37 8.96 13.74
C ASP A 296 -10.96 7.63 14.23
N SER A 297 -11.68 6.91 13.38
CA SER A 297 -12.24 5.59 13.72
C SER A 297 -11.24 4.45 13.61
N ILE A 298 -10.08 4.69 12.98
CA ILE A 298 -9.15 3.64 12.65
C ILE A 298 -8.41 3.18 13.91
N PHE A 299 -8.63 1.93 14.29
CA PHE A 299 -7.81 1.20 15.24
C PHE A 299 -7.04 0.09 14.50
N GLU A 300 -5.77 -0.09 14.83
CA GLU A 300 -4.90 -1.11 14.22
C GLU A 300 -3.97 -1.71 15.28
N LYS A 301 -3.63 -2.99 15.12
CA LYS A 301 -2.62 -3.63 15.98
C LYS A 301 -1.21 -3.29 15.50
N GLU A 302 -0.28 -3.08 16.44
CA GLU A 302 1.11 -2.69 16.14
C GLU A 302 1.83 -3.64 15.17
N LYS A 303 1.60 -4.95 15.30
CA LYS A 303 2.18 -5.99 14.42
C LYS A 303 1.60 -5.99 13.00
N PHE A 304 0.44 -5.37 12.81
CA PHE A 304 -0.35 -5.42 11.57
C PHE A 304 -0.83 -4.02 11.17
N PRO A 305 0.09 -3.09 10.89
CA PRO A 305 -0.27 -1.71 10.56
C PRO A 305 -0.99 -1.65 9.21
N LEU A 306 -2.07 -0.88 9.14
CA LEU A 306 -2.84 -0.55 7.96
C LEU A 306 -1.97 0.23 6.94
N VAL A 307 -2.07 -0.10 5.66
CA VAL A 307 -1.25 0.51 4.60
C VAL A 307 -2.08 1.04 3.44
N TYR A 308 -3.09 0.29 2.99
CA TYR A 308 -4.00 0.71 1.93
C TYR A 308 -5.45 0.45 2.32
N VAL A 309 -6.35 1.22 1.71
CA VAL A 309 -7.79 0.94 1.72
C VAL A 309 -8.34 1.09 0.30
N ASP A 310 -8.99 0.04 -0.20
CA ASP A 310 -9.80 0.10 -1.41
C ASP A 310 -11.24 0.34 -1.00
N LEU A 311 -11.81 1.44 -1.48
CA LEU A 311 -13.21 1.80 -1.22
C LEU A 311 -14.06 1.50 -2.44
N LEU A 312 -15.17 0.78 -2.20
CA LEU A 312 -16.18 0.43 -3.19
C LEU A 312 -15.60 -0.13 -4.50
N PRO A 313 -14.75 -1.18 -4.45
CA PRO A 313 -14.02 -1.68 -5.62
C PRO A 313 -14.93 -2.15 -6.76
N TYR A 314 -16.20 -2.45 -6.47
CA TYR A 314 -17.18 -2.97 -7.40
C TYR A 314 -18.39 -2.05 -7.63
N PHE A 315 -18.36 -0.81 -7.12
CA PHE A 315 -19.50 0.09 -7.31
C PHE A 315 -19.71 0.40 -8.79
N GLY A 316 -20.93 0.13 -9.28
CA GLY A 316 -21.31 0.39 -10.66
C GLY A 316 -20.50 -0.40 -11.71
N CYS A 317 -19.90 -1.53 -11.34
CA CYS A 317 -19.12 -2.35 -12.27
C CYS A 317 -19.95 -2.85 -13.46
N GLY A 318 -19.29 -3.06 -14.60
CA GLY A 318 -19.88 -3.67 -15.81
C GLY A 318 -19.51 -5.15 -15.93
N GLY A 319 -20.46 -6.02 -16.20
CA GLY A 319 -20.24 -7.44 -16.46
C GLY A 319 -19.76 -7.74 -17.88
N LEU A 320 -19.62 -9.03 -18.19
CA LEU A 320 -19.17 -9.53 -19.50
C LEU A 320 -20.11 -9.19 -20.67
N THR A 321 -21.38 -8.92 -20.38
CA THR A 321 -22.40 -8.57 -21.39
C THR A 321 -22.64 -7.07 -21.51
N ASP A 322 -22.14 -6.29 -20.56
CA ASP A 322 -22.30 -4.84 -20.57
C ASP A 322 -21.31 -4.20 -21.55
N THR A 323 -21.77 -3.13 -22.20
CA THR A 323 -20.91 -2.28 -23.03
C THR A 323 -20.56 -1.02 -22.24
N GLY A 324 -19.47 -0.34 -22.59
CA GLY A 324 -19.07 0.90 -21.91
C GLY A 324 -17.58 1.00 -21.67
N TYR A 325 -17.20 1.90 -20.77
CA TYR A 325 -15.80 2.23 -20.49
C TYR A 325 -15.63 2.87 -19.11
N ALA A 326 -14.41 2.76 -18.58
CA ALA A 326 -13.93 3.65 -17.53
C ALA A 326 -13.29 4.89 -18.18
N MET A 327 -13.58 6.09 -17.66
CA MET A 327 -12.96 7.35 -18.06
C MET A 327 -11.96 7.77 -17.00
N ILE A 328 -10.73 8.07 -17.42
CA ILE A 328 -9.64 8.47 -16.53
C ILE A 328 -9.01 9.76 -17.07
N PRO A 329 -8.82 10.80 -16.24
CA PRO A 329 -8.19 12.06 -16.63
C PRO A 329 -6.65 11.94 -16.69
N ASP A 330 -6.16 10.91 -17.36
CA ASP A 330 -4.75 10.69 -17.65
C ASP A 330 -4.36 11.55 -18.87
N GLY A 331 -3.56 12.60 -18.64
CA GLY A 331 -3.25 13.60 -19.66
C GLY A 331 -4.50 14.37 -20.12
N SER A 332 -4.79 14.34 -21.42
CA SER A 332 -6.03 14.91 -21.97
C SER A 332 -7.26 14.01 -21.76
N GLY A 333 -7.08 12.81 -21.20
CA GLY A 333 -8.13 11.85 -20.90
C GLY A 333 -7.99 10.55 -21.70
N VAL A 334 -8.29 9.42 -21.03
CA VAL A 334 -8.26 8.07 -21.59
C VAL A 334 -9.59 7.38 -21.31
N LEU A 335 -10.04 6.58 -22.27
CA LEU A 335 -11.14 5.63 -22.10
C LEU A 335 -10.57 4.21 -22.09
N ILE A 336 -10.96 3.43 -21.08
CA ILE A 336 -10.66 2.00 -20.99
C ILE A 336 -11.96 1.24 -21.27
N ASP A 337 -12.10 0.77 -22.51
CA ASP A 337 -13.27 0.01 -22.93
C ASP A 337 -13.43 -1.29 -22.14
N PHE A 338 -14.68 -1.61 -21.80
CA PHE A 338 -15.03 -2.88 -21.16
C PHE A 338 -14.74 -4.05 -22.08
N ASN A 339 -14.39 -5.19 -21.48
CA ASN A 339 -14.24 -6.47 -22.18
C ASN A 339 -13.25 -6.41 -23.38
N ASN A 340 -12.25 -5.53 -23.35
CA ASN A 340 -11.33 -5.24 -24.47
C ASN A 340 -10.24 -6.30 -24.72
N GLU A 341 -10.38 -7.50 -24.15
CA GLU A 341 -9.45 -8.64 -24.25
C GLU A 341 -8.04 -8.42 -23.67
N ARG A 342 -7.76 -7.27 -23.03
CA ARG A 342 -6.46 -6.94 -22.41
C ARG A 342 -6.40 -7.19 -20.91
N ALA A 343 -7.24 -8.09 -20.41
CA ALA A 343 -7.40 -8.34 -18.99
C ALA A 343 -6.15 -8.94 -18.30
N PHE A 344 -5.25 -9.54 -19.07
CA PHE A 344 -3.94 -10.05 -18.60
C PHE A 344 -2.79 -9.04 -18.81
N GLY A 345 -3.12 -7.83 -19.25
CA GLY A 345 -2.16 -6.72 -19.30
C GLY A 345 -1.80 -6.20 -17.91
N VAL A 346 -0.87 -5.25 -17.87
CA VAL A 346 -0.57 -4.51 -16.63
C VAL A 346 -1.83 -3.76 -16.21
N LYS A 347 -2.25 -3.93 -14.95
CA LYS A 347 -3.40 -3.22 -14.38
C LYS A 347 -3.14 -1.72 -14.45
N TYR A 348 -4.15 -0.96 -14.83
CA TYR A 348 -4.05 0.49 -14.74
C TYR A 348 -4.08 0.88 -13.26
N GLN A 349 -3.02 1.52 -12.80
CA GLN A 349 -2.92 2.09 -11.46
C GLN A 349 -2.06 3.35 -11.54
N GLN A 350 -2.64 4.48 -11.15
CA GLN A 350 -1.90 5.73 -11.14
C GLN A 350 -2.37 6.66 -10.03
N ARG A 351 -1.41 7.35 -9.42
CA ARG A 351 -1.63 8.23 -8.28
C ARG A 351 -2.15 9.60 -8.73
N VAL A 352 -3.13 10.10 -8.00
CA VAL A 352 -3.67 11.44 -8.17
C VAL A 352 -2.63 12.46 -7.69
N TYR A 353 -2.45 13.52 -8.45
CA TYR A 353 -1.41 14.55 -8.27
C TYR A 353 0.04 14.09 -8.47
N GLY A 354 0.23 12.92 -9.10
CA GLY A 354 1.55 12.45 -9.51
C GLY A 354 2.20 11.49 -8.52
N LYS A 355 3.40 11.05 -8.88
CA LYS A 355 4.16 10.06 -8.10
C LYS A 355 4.84 10.69 -6.88
N GLU A 356 5.11 9.85 -5.87
CA GLU A 356 5.95 10.22 -4.74
C GLU A 356 7.40 10.37 -5.21
N LEU A 357 7.92 11.60 -5.17
CA LEU A 357 9.26 11.94 -5.66
C LEU A 357 10.37 11.43 -4.72
N ALA A 358 10.04 11.09 -3.47
CA ALA A 358 11.00 10.50 -2.54
C ALA A 358 11.34 9.04 -2.84
N ILE A 359 10.54 8.34 -3.65
CA ILE A 359 10.77 6.92 -3.97
C ILE A 359 11.87 6.79 -5.02
N ASN A 360 12.93 6.06 -4.69
CA ASN A 360 13.97 5.73 -5.66
C ASN A 360 13.44 4.71 -6.68
N GLN A 361 13.47 5.09 -7.95
CA GLN A 361 13.09 4.23 -9.06
C GLN A 361 14.36 3.76 -9.78
N PRO A 362 14.79 2.49 -9.62
CA PRO A 362 16.01 1.97 -10.25
C PRO A 362 15.85 1.72 -11.75
N VAL A 363 14.63 1.78 -12.27
CA VAL A 363 14.29 1.55 -13.69
C VAL A 363 13.60 2.81 -14.23
N MET A 364 13.88 3.13 -15.50
CA MET A 364 13.18 4.19 -16.21
C MET A 364 11.70 3.81 -16.38
N GLU A 365 10.81 4.60 -15.79
CA GLU A 365 9.37 4.41 -15.93
C GLU A 365 8.91 4.72 -17.36
N ASN A 366 7.76 4.17 -17.74
CA ASN A 366 7.05 4.63 -18.93
C ASN A 366 6.66 6.10 -18.73
N GLU A 367 6.80 6.91 -19.79
CA GLU A 367 6.24 8.26 -19.78
C GLU A 367 4.72 8.15 -19.61
N THR A 368 4.23 8.64 -18.47
CA THR A 368 2.81 8.72 -18.11
C THR A 368 2.48 10.17 -17.81
N GLU A 369 1.27 10.59 -18.17
CA GLU A 369 0.84 11.96 -17.92
C GLU A 369 0.33 12.10 -16.49
N GLN A 370 0.53 13.24 -15.84
CA GLN A 370 0.10 13.40 -14.45
C GLN A 370 -1.43 13.55 -14.33
N ILE A 371 -2.06 12.69 -13.53
CA ILE A 371 -3.46 12.84 -13.14
C ILE A 371 -3.60 14.09 -12.26
N SER A 372 -4.15 15.15 -12.83
CA SER A 372 -4.35 16.44 -12.14
C SER A 372 -5.77 16.63 -11.63
N LEU A 373 -6.71 15.82 -12.11
CA LEU A 373 -8.11 15.87 -11.70
C LEU A 373 -8.41 14.64 -10.83
N PRO A 374 -8.84 14.80 -9.57
CA PRO A 374 -9.14 13.69 -8.66
C PRO A 374 -10.51 13.07 -9.01
N LEU A 375 -10.70 12.58 -10.24
CA LEU A 375 -11.94 11.94 -10.68
C LEU A 375 -11.66 10.69 -11.52
N TYR A 376 -12.59 9.74 -11.49
CA TYR A 376 -12.78 8.77 -12.56
C TYR A 376 -14.26 8.71 -12.94
N GLY A 377 -14.54 8.21 -14.14
CA GLY A 377 -15.89 7.96 -14.61
C GLY A 377 -16.10 6.51 -14.99
N MET A 378 -17.34 6.06 -14.95
CA MET A 378 -17.76 4.74 -15.44
C MET A 378 -19.04 4.91 -16.23
N ARG A 379 -19.02 4.46 -17.48
CA ARG A 379 -20.21 4.33 -18.32
C ARG A 379 -20.53 2.86 -18.47
N ARG A 380 -21.73 2.46 -18.07
CA ARG A 380 -22.26 1.10 -18.24
C ARG A 380 -23.52 1.18 -19.08
N ASN A 381 -23.48 0.57 -20.25
CA ASN A 381 -24.48 0.69 -21.29
C ASN A 381 -24.69 2.18 -21.65
N ASP A 382 -25.86 2.74 -21.39
CA ASP A 382 -26.20 4.14 -21.68
C ASP A 382 -26.39 4.99 -20.41
N GLN A 383 -25.76 4.57 -19.31
CA GLN A 383 -25.82 5.25 -18.02
C GLN A 383 -24.39 5.47 -17.51
N GLY A 384 -24.16 6.61 -16.86
CA GLY A 384 -22.82 6.98 -16.40
C GLY A 384 -22.83 7.63 -15.03
N PHE A 385 -21.69 7.54 -14.35
CA PHE A 385 -21.40 8.31 -13.15
C PHE A 385 -19.96 8.79 -13.15
N ILE A 386 -19.68 9.82 -12.36
CA ILE A 386 -18.35 10.22 -11.96
C ILE A 386 -18.17 10.00 -10.46
N ALA A 387 -16.95 9.65 -10.07
CA ALA A 387 -16.54 9.48 -8.70
C ALA A 387 -15.36 10.43 -8.46
N VAL A 388 -15.55 11.39 -7.56
CA VAL A 388 -14.62 12.47 -7.28
C VAL A 388 -14.03 12.28 -5.89
N ALA A 389 -12.71 12.15 -5.80
CA ALA A 389 -12.01 12.14 -4.51
C ALA A 389 -11.94 13.56 -3.95
N GLY A 390 -12.41 13.73 -2.70
CA GLY A 390 -12.38 14.98 -1.97
C GLY A 390 -11.17 15.06 -1.03
N SER A 391 -11.44 15.18 0.27
CA SER A 391 -10.39 15.05 1.30
C SER A 391 -9.62 13.73 1.11
N GLY A 392 -8.29 13.81 1.16
CA GLY A 392 -7.41 12.67 1.00
C GLY A 392 -7.13 12.25 -0.45
N ALA A 393 -7.53 13.06 -1.44
CA ALA A 393 -7.21 12.83 -2.85
C ALA A 393 -5.70 12.74 -3.11
N GLU A 394 -4.86 13.42 -2.33
CA GLU A 394 -3.39 13.35 -2.38
C GLU A 394 -2.83 11.96 -2.05
N MET A 395 -3.61 11.16 -1.33
CA MET A 395 -3.29 9.77 -1.00
C MET A 395 -3.98 8.75 -1.92
N ALA A 396 -4.75 9.21 -2.91
CA ALA A 396 -5.57 8.35 -3.74
C ALA A 396 -4.85 7.92 -5.02
N SER A 397 -5.02 6.66 -5.40
CA SER A 397 -4.65 6.12 -6.71
C SER A 397 -5.89 5.57 -7.40
N ILE A 398 -6.06 5.90 -8.68
CA ILE A 398 -7.12 5.33 -9.52
C ILE A 398 -6.64 3.97 -9.99
N ILE A 399 -7.42 2.93 -9.68
CA ILE A 399 -7.23 1.58 -10.20
C ILE A 399 -8.36 1.30 -11.19
N ALA A 400 -8.01 0.82 -12.38
CA ALA A 400 -8.98 0.34 -13.36
C ALA A 400 -8.61 -1.06 -13.86
N ASN A 401 -9.59 -1.95 -13.86
CA ASN A 401 -9.45 -3.33 -14.34
C ASN A 401 -10.52 -3.65 -15.37
N VAL A 402 -10.12 -4.37 -16.40
CA VAL A 402 -11.01 -4.98 -17.40
C VAL A 402 -11.33 -6.41 -16.95
N SER A 403 -12.53 -6.89 -17.29
CA SER A 403 -12.98 -8.24 -16.94
C SER A 403 -12.02 -9.33 -17.41
N SER A 404 -11.72 -10.30 -16.56
CA SER A 404 -10.96 -11.52 -16.84
C SER A 404 -11.73 -12.77 -16.41
N VAL A 405 -11.14 -13.95 -16.63
CA VAL A 405 -11.66 -15.22 -16.09
C VAL A 405 -11.74 -15.19 -14.56
N ASP A 406 -10.74 -14.59 -13.92
CA ASP A 406 -10.67 -14.52 -12.45
C ASP A 406 -11.53 -13.40 -11.88
N ASN A 407 -11.74 -12.30 -12.60
CA ASN A 407 -12.61 -11.21 -12.18
C ASN A 407 -13.51 -10.79 -13.36
N PRO A 408 -14.74 -11.29 -13.49
CA PRO A 408 -15.59 -11.09 -14.66
C PRO A 408 -16.24 -9.69 -14.70
N TYR A 409 -15.67 -8.71 -14.00
CA TYR A 409 -16.20 -7.36 -13.88
C TYR A 409 -15.17 -6.32 -14.30
N ASN A 410 -15.65 -5.34 -15.07
CA ASN A 410 -14.95 -4.11 -15.41
C ASN A 410 -15.22 -3.10 -14.30
N GLN A 411 -14.17 -2.53 -13.73
CA GLN A 411 -14.26 -1.68 -12.55
C GLN A 411 -13.21 -0.57 -12.56
N ALA A 412 -13.57 0.57 -11.99
CA ALA A 412 -12.66 1.64 -11.61
C ALA A 412 -12.99 2.09 -10.19
N TYR A 413 -11.96 2.33 -9.37
CA TYR A 413 -12.11 2.70 -7.97
C TYR A 413 -10.84 3.37 -7.44
N TYR A 414 -10.93 3.95 -6.23
CA TYR A 414 -9.78 4.50 -5.53
C TYR A 414 -9.17 3.49 -4.55
N ARG A 415 -7.84 3.39 -4.60
CA ARG A 415 -7.02 2.90 -3.51
C ARG A 415 -6.43 4.10 -2.78
N TYR A 416 -6.70 4.21 -1.49
CA TYR A 416 -6.09 5.23 -0.64
C TYR A 416 -4.87 4.64 0.08
N ALA A 417 -3.72 5.31 -0.04
CA ALA A 417 -2.54 5.05 0.75
C ALA A 417 -2.72 5.66 2.15
N PHE A 418 -2.87 4.79 3.14
CA PHE A 418 -2.88 5.24 4.53
C PHE A 418 -1.46 5.59 4.99
N ARG A 419 -0.47 4.86 4.46
CA ARG A 419 0.97 5.06 4.66
C ARG A 419 1.69 4.98 3.33
N GLU A 420 2.81 5.69 3.22
CA GLU A 420 3.75 5.53 2.11
C GLU A 420 4.73 4.39 2.38
N SER A 421 5.30 3.84 1.30
CA SER A 421 6.34 2.81 1.36
C SER A 421 7.45 3.00 0.34
N GLU A 422 8.61 2.44 0.65
CA GLU A 422 9.71 2.23 -0.29
C GLU A 422 10.09 0.73 -0.31
N VAL A 423 10.43 0.21 -1.49
CA VAL A 423 10.87 -1.19 -1.65
C VAL A 423 12.40 -1.24 -1.70
N PHE A 424 12.99 -2.06 -0.84
CA PHE A 424 14.42 -2.32 -0.79
C PHE A 424 14.71 -3.72 -1.30
N ASP A 425 15.43 -3.82 -2.43
CA ASP A 425 15.84 -5.09 -3.00
C ASP A 425 17.23 -5.51 -2.52
N PHE A 426 17.29 -6.65 -1.83
CA PHE A 426 18.52 -7.28 -1.39
C PHE A 426 18.88 -8.44 -2.33
N ALA A 427 19.79 -8.17 -3.27
CA ALA A 427 20.26 -9.17 -4.22
C ALA A 427 21.42 -10.01 -3.65
N ALA A 428 21.27 -11.33 -3.69
CA ALA A 428 22.34 -12.32 -3.55
C ALA A 428 22.60 -13.00 -4.91
N ILE A 429 23.73 -13.70 -5.04
CA ILE A 429 24.17 -14.34 -6.30
C ILE A 429 23.08 -15.22 -6.96
N SER A 430 22.19 -15.81 -6.16
CA SER A 430 21.14 -16.73 -6.63
C SER A 430 19.71 -16.28 -6.34
N SER A 431 19.48 -15.13 -5.69
CA SER A 431 18.14 -14.70 -5.27
C SER A 431 18.08 -13.22 -4.91
N THR A 432 17.00 -12.54 -5.27
CA THR A 432 16.66 -11.20 -4.75
C THR A 432 15.56 -11.34 -3.71
N THR A 433 15.74 -10.69 -2.56
CA THR A 433 14.71 -10.57 -1.51
C THR A 433 14.30 -9.11 -1.42
N SER A 434 13.03 -8.83 -1.68
CA SER A 434 12.47 -7.48 -1.54
C SER A 434 11.90 -7.29 -0.15
N ILE A 435 12.21 -6.18 0.50
CA ILE A 435 11.62 -5.75 1.77
C ILE A 435 10.88 -4.45 1.53
N VAL A 436 9.61 -4.40 1.89
CA VAL A 436 8.83 -3.16 1.80
C VAL A 436 8.92 -2.46 3.15
N LYS A 437 9.45 -1.24 3.16
CA LYS A 437 9.50 -0.41 4.36
C LYS A 437 8.40 0.63 4.29
N TRP A 438 7.55 0.68 5.32
CA TRP A 438 6.50 1.68 5.43
C TRP A 438 6.92 2.82 6.34
N THR A 439 6.27 3.96 6.13
CA THR A 439 6.38 5.13 6.99
C THR A 439 5.70 4.90 8.34
N ASP A 440 6.29 5.44 9.42
CA ASP A 440 5.67 5.42 10.76
C ASP A 440 4.50 6.41 10.85
N TRP A 441 4.60 7.53 10.13
CA TRP A 441 3.51 8.49 9.99
C TRP A 441 2.48 8.00 8.98
N TYR A 442 1.26 8.51 9.12
CA TYR A 442 0.10 8.11 8.33
C TYR A 442 -0.72 9.35 7.96
N SER A 443 -1.60 9.23 6.96
CA SER A 443 -2.51 10.31 6.59
C SER A 443 -3.49 10.60 7.72
N ARG A 444 -3.63 11.88 8.10
CA ARG A 444 -4.61 12.34 9.11
C ARG A 444 -5.93 12.80 8.50
N SER A 445 -6.01 12.83 7.18
CA SER A 445 -7.21 13.24 6.45
C SER A 445 -8.22 12.10 6.44
N ASP A 446 -9.50 12.43 6.52
CA ASP A 446 -10.57 11.52 6.07
C ASP A 446 -10.38 11.24 4.57
N PHE A 447 -10.80 10.04 4.14
CA PHE A 447 -10.89 9.72 2.72
C PHE A 447 -12.34 9.88 2.27
N ALA A 448 -12.59 10.93 1.48
CA ALA A 448 -13.92 11.27 0.99
C ALA A 448 -14.04 10.99 -0.51
N LEU A 449 -15.17 10.40 -0.90
CA LEU A 449 -15.52 10.05 -2.28
C LEU A 449 -16.95 10.52 -2.55
N SER A 450 -17.13 11.42 -3.52
CA SER A 450 -18.45 11.86 -3.99
C SER A 450 -18.79 11.17 -5.30
N ILE A 451 -19.91 10.47 -5.35
CA ILE A 451 -20.41 9.84 -6.57
C ILE A 451 -21.63 10.62 -7.07
N MET A 452 -21.54 11.07 -8.32
CA MET A 452 -22.55 11.88 -9.00
C MET A 452 -22.94 11.22 -10.33
N PHE A 453 -24.22 11.21 -10.64
CA PHE A 453 -24.76 10.50 -11.81
C PHE A 453 -24.91 11.43 -13.02
N VAL A 454 -24.67 10.91 -14.21
CA VAL A 454 -24.71 11.67 -15.46
C VAL A 454 -26.07 11.47 -16.12
N HIS A 455 -26.78 12.58 -16.34
CA HIS A 455 -28.12 12.59 -16.95
C HIS A 455 -28.12 13.09 -18.41
N GLU A 456 -26.99 13.58 -18.90
CA GLU A 456 -26.82 14.13 -20.25
C GLU A 456 -25.97 13.18 -21.12
N ASP A 457 -26.08 13.36 -22.44
CA ASP A 457 -25.26 12.67 -23.44
C ASP A 457 -25.14 11.15 -23.25
N ASP A 458 -26.24 10.48 -22.89
CA ASP A 458 -26.31 9.02 -22.66
C ASP A 458 -25.20 8.49 -21.72
N GLY A 459 -24.89 9.26 -20.67
CA GLY A 459 -23.87 8.92 -19.70
C GLY A 459 -22.44 8.91 -20.26
N SER A 460 -22.21 9.61 -21.38
CA SER A 460 -20.89 9.64 -22.04
C SER A 460 -19.85 10.43 -21.27
N TYR A 461 -18.57 10.28 -21.66
CA TYR A 461 -17.47 11.05 -21.12
C TYR A 461 -17.65 12.57 -21.28
N THR A 462 -18.40 13.02 -22.30
CA THR A 462 -18.75 14.44 -22.49
C THR A 462 -19.67 14.90 -21.37
N GLY A 463 -20.75 14.15 -21.09
CA GLY A 463 -21.65 14.41 -19.96
C GLY A 463 -20.91 14.35 -18.61
N MET A 464 -19.97 13.41 -18.45
CA MET A 464 -19.10 13.34 -17.27
C MET A 464 -18.23 14.59 -17.10
N ALA A 465 -17.62 15.07 -18.19
CA ALA A 465 -16.77 16.27 -18.17
C ALA A 465 -17.59 17.53 -17.85
N HIS A 466 -18.80 17.65 -18.41
CA HIS A 466 -19.73 18.72 -18.07
C HIS A 466 -20.12 18.67 -16.59
N LEU A 467 -20.53 17.51 -16.08
CA LEU A 467 -20.92 17.33 -14.69
C LEU A 467 -19.78 17.70 -13.72
N TYR A 468 -18.54 17.30 -14.04
CA TYR A 468 -17.39 17.67 -13.23
C TYR A 468 -17.05 19.17 -13.30
N ARG A 469 -17.18 19.79 -14.48
CA ARG A 469 -17.00 21.25 -14.62
C ARG A 469 -18.01 22.01 -13.76
N GLU A 470 -19.28 21.63 -13.80
CA GLU A 470 -20.33 22.25 -12.97
C GLU A 470 -20.05 22.03 -11.47
N HIS A 471 -19.51 20.87 -11.10
CA HIS A 471 -19.04 20.62 -9.73
C HIS A 471 -17.95 21.61 -9.31
N LEU A 472 -16.93 21.84 -10.16
CA LEU A 472 -15.84 22.79 -9.88
C LEU A 472 -16.31 24.24 -9.82
N LEU A 473 -17.26 24.64 -10.69
CA LEU A 473 -17.88 25.97 -10.66
C LEU A 473 -18.68 26.17 -9.37
N ALA A 474 -19.49 25.18 -8.98
CA ALA A 474 -20.27 25.24 -7.74
C ALA A 474 -19.39 25.25 -6.48
N ALA A 475 -18.23 24.59 -6.52
CA ALA A 475 -17.24 24.61 -5.44
C ALA A 475 -16.40 25.91 -5.40
N GLY A 476 -16.50 26.77 -6.42
CA GLY A 476 -15.69 27.99 -6.54
C GLY A 476 -14.21 27.74 -6.87
N VAL A 477 -13.87 26.52 -7.29
CA VAL A 477 -12.50 26.15 -7.74
C VAL A 477 -12.26 26.66 -9.16
N LEU A 478 -13.29 26.58 -10.01
CA LEU A 478 -13.29 27.12 -11.35
C LEU A 478 -14.13 28.41 -11.36
N SER A 479 -13.69 29.42 -12.12
CA SER A 479 -14.48 30.60 -12.41
C SER A 479 -14.75 30.70 -13.90
N ASP A 480 -15.99 31.01 -14.27
CA ASP A 480 -16.35 31.30 -15.65
C ASP A 480 -15.81 32.68 -16.05
N LYS A 481 -14.56 32.67 -16.55
CA LYS A 481 -13.82 33.86 -17.01
C LYS A 481 -13.07 33.52 -18.29
N ASP A 482 -13.80 33.26 -19.36
CA ASP A 482 -13.21 33.26 -20.69
C ASP A 482 -13.26 34.67 -21.28
N GLU A 483 -12.12 35.37 -21.22
CA GLU A 483 -11.94 36.68 -21.86
C GLU A 483 -11.34 36.55 -23.26
N THR A 484 -11.18 35.32 -23.77
CA THR A 484 -10.52 35.02 -25.04
C THR A 484 -11.45 35.34 -26.21
N ALA A 485 -11.24 36.48 -26.87
CA ALA A 485 -12.03 36.87 -28.05
C ALA A 485 -11.61 36.11 -29.32
N SER A 486 -10.38 35.60 -29.37
CA SER A 486 -9.81 34.88 -30.51
C SER A 486 -8.70 33.91 -30.08
N PRO A 487 -8.49 32.80 -30.81
CA PRO A 487 -7.43 31.84 -30.47
C PRO A 487 -6.06 32.51 -30.43
N ALA A 488 -5.38 32.41 -29.28
CA ALA A 488 -4.00 32.84 -29.15
C ALA A 488 -3.05 31.75 -29.63
N PHE A 489 -1.97 32.15 -30.29
CA PHE A 489 -0.90 31.25 -30.70
C PHE A 489 0.25 31.33 -29.69
N ASP A 490 0.47 30.24 -28.94
CA ASP A 490 1.59 30.12 -28.00
C ASP A 490 2.84 29.60 -28.72
N LEU A 491 3.80 30.49 -28.95
CA LEU A 491 5.08 30.17 -29.57
C LEU A 491 6.16 29.99 -28.50
N THR A 492 6.67 28.76 -28.37
CA THR A 492 7.86 28.50 -27.55
C THR A 492 9.14 28.68 -28.37
N LEU A 493 9.97 29.64 -27.99
CA LEU A 493 11.28 29.89 -28.57
C LEU A 493 12.38 29.39 -27.62
N LEU A 494 13.43 28.80 -28.19
CA LEU A 494 14.57 28.29 -27.45
C LEU A 494 15.72 29.30 -27.55
N GLY A 495 16.16 29.81 -26.41
CA GLY A 495 17.20 30.82 -26.26
C GLY A 495 18.59 30.28 -26.54
N GLY A 496 19.21 29.64 -25.56
CA GLY A 496 20.53 29.03 -25.73
C GLY A 496 20.66 27.69 -25.03
N TYR A 497 21.75 26.97 -25.29
CA TYR A 497 22.03 25.65 -24.74
C TYR A 497 23.50 25.56 -24.31
N ILE A 498 23.78 24.66 -23.37
CA ILE A 498 25.14 24.34 -22.95
C ILE A 498 25.76 23.39 -23.97
N SER A 499 26.93 23.75 -24.47
CA SER A 499 27.82 22.86 -25.21
C SER A 499 29.08 22.61 -24.40
N ASP A 500 29.52 21.36 -24.33
CA ASP A 500 30.84 21.02 -23.85
C ASP A 500 31.87 21.31 -24.95
N GLU A 501 32.86 22.13 -24.63
CA GLU A 501 33.97 22.47 -25.51
C GLU A 501 35.29 22.09 -24.84
N ASN A 502 36.35 21.92 -25.64
CA ASN A 502 37.68 21.58 -25.13
C ASN A 502 38.66 22.68 -25.48
N PHE A 503 39.41 23.15 -24.48
CA PHE A 503 40.58 23.98 -24.70
C PHE A 503 41.83 23.22 -24.24
N ILE A 504 42.67 22.79 -25.19
CA ILE A 504 43.91 22.03 -24.94
C ILE A 504 43.66 20.78 -24.06
N GLY A 505 42.56 20.06 -24.34
CA GLY A 505 42.20 18.84 -23.60
C GLY A 505 41.52 19.07 -22.25
N ILE A 506 41.29 20.32 -21.83
CA ILE A 506 40.50 20.66 -20.65
C ILE A 506 39.06 20.95 -21.12
N PRO A 507 38.07 20.13 -20.72
CA PRO A 507 36.67 20.39 -21.04
C PRO A 507 36.15 21.58 -20.23
N TYR A 508 35.37 22.43 -20.88
CA TYR A 508 34.66 23.54 -20.26
C TYR A 508 33.27 23.69 -20.89
N ARG A 509 32.32 24.22 -20.11
CA ARG A 509 30.96 24.48 -20.57
C ARG A 509 30.86 25.87 -21.18
N LYS A 510 30.20 25.98 -22.33
CA LYS A 510 29.94 27.25 -22.99
C LYS A 510 28.49 27.31 -23.47
N VAL A 511 27.83 28.43 -23.21
CA VAL A 511 26.49 28.69 -23.74
C VAL A 511 26.58 29.09 -25.20
N ARG A 512 25.74 28.47 -26.03
CA ARG A 512 25.54 28.78 -27.44
C ARG A 512 24.11 29.25 -27.65
N SER A 513 23.92 30.23 -28.54
CA SER A 513 22.59 30.75 -28.87
C SER A 513 21.92 29.89 -29.96
N LEU A 514 20.64 29.61 -29.76
CA LEU A 514 19.70 29.11 -30.76
C LEU A 514 18.91 30.27 -31.34
N THR A 515 18.20 31.02 -30.48
CA THR A 515 17.41 32.20 -30.85
C THR A 515 17.83 33.35 -29.94
N ASN A 516 18.41 34.40 -30.50
CA ASN A 516 18.74 35.62 -29.76
C ASN A 516 17.59 36.66 -29.80
N SER A 517 17.71 37.73 -29.01
CA SER A 517 16.67 38.77 -28.93
C SER A 517 16.30 39.42 -30.27
N GLU A 518 17.24 39.62 -31.20
CA GLU A 518 16.95 40.15 -32.53
C GLU A 518 16.14 39.17 -33.38
N GLN A 519 16.49 37.89 -33.33
CA GLN A 519 15.77 36.83 -34.03
C GLN A 519 14.35 36.65 -33.49
N VAL A 520 14.14 36.80 -32.17
CA VAL A 520 12.80 36.80 -31.58
C VAL A 520 11.94 37.91 -32.21
N ARG A 521 12.48 39.12 -32.38
CA ARG A 521 11.77 40.24 -33.02
C ARG A 521 11.41 39.92 -34.47
N LEU A 522 12.37 39.37 -35.22
CA LEU A 522 12.18 39.00 -36.61
C LEU A 522 11.05 37.96 -36.77
N ILE A 523 11.09 36.90 -35.95
CA ILE A 523 10.05 35.86 -35.95
C ILE A 523 8.68 36.46 -35.61
N ALA A 524 8.61 37.31 -34.57
CA ALA A 524 7.38 37.98 -34.19
C ALA A 524 6.78 38.83 -35.33
N ASP A 525 7.63 39.59 -36.03
CA ASP A 525 7.21 40.42 -37.16
C ASP A 525 6.73 39.59 -38.35
N GLU A 526 7.40 38.49 -38.67
CA GLU A 526 6.99 37.57 -39.74
C GLU A 526 5.64 36.91 -39.46
N LEU A 527 5.38 36.52 -38.20
CA LEU A 527 4.11 35.91 -37.80
C LEU A 527 2.96 36.92 -37.85
N ILE A 528 3.17 38.15 -37.35
CA ILE A 528 2.18 39.23 -37.47
C ILE A 528 1.91 39.53 -38.94
N ALA A 529 2.96 39.66 -39.77
CA ALA A 529 2.81 39.92 -41.20
C ALA A 529 2.05 38.80 -41.93
N SER A 530 2.09 37.57 -41.40
CA SER A 530 1.34 36.41 -41.90
C SER A 530 -0.10 36.35 -41.38
N GLY A 531 -0.55 37.32 -40.58
CA GLY A 531 -1.91 37.44 -40.06
C GLY A 531 -2.14 36.83 -38.68
N ILE A 532 -1.09 36.43 -37.96
CA ILE A 532 -1.19 35.93 -36.58
C ILE A 532 -1.13 37.12 -35.63
N ASN A 533 -2.30 37.64 -35.26
CA ASN A 533 -2.40 38.86 -34.46
C ASN A 533 -2.39 38.60 -32.95
N GLU A 534 -2.88 37.45 -32.50
CA GLU A 534 -2.87 37.03 -31.10
C GLU A 534 -1.68 36.10 -30.84
N LEU A 535 -0.55 36.67 -30.45
CA LEU A 535 0.70 35.94 -30.25
C LEU A 535 1.18 36.03 -28.80
N ASN A 536 1.50 34.86 -28.24
CA ASN A 536 2.20 34.73 -26.98
C ASN A 536 3.57 34.12 -27.25
N ILE A 537 4.62 34.68 -26.68
CA ILE A 537 5.98 34.17 -26.83
C ILE A 537 6.46 33.67 -25.48
N ILE A 538 6.71 32.37 -25.39
CA ILE A 538 7.36 31.72 -24.25
C ILE A 538 8.83 31.54 -24.61
N TYR A 539 9.73 32.18 -23.86
CA TYR A 539 11.16 32.16 -24.17
C TYR A 539 11.91 31.30 -23.17
N LYS A 540 12.25 30.07 -23.58
CA LYS A 540 12.94 29.09 -22.74
C LYS A 540 14.45 29.21 -22.86
N GLY A 541 15.17 29.01 -21.76
CA GLY A 541 16.63 29.05 -21.75
C GLY A 541 17.20 30.39 -22.21
N TRP A 542 16.57 31.50 -21.83
CA TRP A 542 17.03 32.85 -22.15
C TRP A 542 18.16 33.35 -21.23
N GLY A 543 18.33 32.71 -20.06
CA GLY A 543 19.34 33.03 -19.06
C GLY A 543 19.78 31.79 -18.28
N ASN A 544 20.71 31.97 -17.33
CA ASN A 544 21.23 30.94 -16.42
C ASN A 544 21.57 29.60 -17.13
N ASP A 545 22.60 29.61 -17.98
CA ASP A 545 23.08 28.45 -18.74
C ASP A 545 22.13 27.87 -19.83
N GLY A 546 21.03 28.56 -20.16
CA GLY A 546 20.18 28.17 -21.28
C GLY A 546 19.17 27.07 -20.96
N LEU A 547 18.90 26.14 -21.89
CA LEU A 547 17.82 25.14 -21.77
C LEU A 547 17.97 24.14 -20.62
N LYS A 548 19.16 24.00 -20.03
CA LYS A 548 19.39 23.25 -18.78
C LYS A 548 19.55 24.20 -17.62
N SER A 549 18.60 25.13 -17.49
CA SER A 549 18.70 26.17 -16.48
C SER A 549 18.52 25.59 -15.09
N THR A 550 19.39 26.00 -14.18
CA THR A 550 19.26 25.67 -12.74
C THR A 550 18.39 26.72 -12.05
N TYR A 551 18.13 26.54 -10.76
CA TYR A 551 17.43 27.52 -9.93
C TYR A 551 17.91 28.96 -10.19
N MET A 552 17.00 29.83 -10.62
CA MET A 552 17.25 31.21 -11.01
C MET A 552 17.13 32.19 -9.83
N GLY A 553 17.73 31.86 -8.68
CA GLY A 553 17.75 32.76 -7.52
C GLY A 553 18.51 34.07 -7.80
N ASN A 554 19.55 33.98 -8.62
CA ASN A 554 20.19 35.13 -9.27
C ASN A 554 20.04 34.96 -10.77
N LEU A 555 19.68 36.03 -11.48
CA LEU A 555 19.52 36.04 -12.93
C LEU A 555 20.85 36.39 -13.61
N ASP A 556 21.43 35.40 -14.30
CA ASP A 556 22.61 35.53 -15.13
C ASP A 556 22.18 35.69 -16.59
N TYR A 557 22.45 36.88 -17.13
CA TYR A 557 22.14 37.21 -18.51
C TYR A 557 23.27 36.75 -19.42
N GLU A 558 22.93 36.02 -20.48
CA GLU A 558 23.88 35.54 -21.48
C GLU A 558 23.90 36.50 -22.68
N PRO A 559 24.95 37.33 -22.87
CA PRO A 559 24.96 38.35 -23.91
C PRO A 559 24.83 37.81 -25.33
N ILE A 560 25.19 36.53 -25.55
CA ILE A 560 25.02 35.86 -26.85
C ILE A 560 23.54 35.58 -27.19
N ILE A 561 22.68 35.54 -26.18
CA ILE A 561 21.24 35.33 -26.28
C ILE A 561 20.53 36.70 -26.15
N ALA A 562 20.66 37.32 -24.97
CA ALA A 562 20.16 38.65 -24.66
C ALA A 562 20.85 39.18 -23.39
N SER A 563 21.49 40.35 -23.49
CA SER A 563 21.87 41.11 -22.32
C SER A 563 20.63 41.65 -21.58
N ARG A 564 20.80 42.06 -20.31
CA ARG A 564 19.74 42.68 -19.51
C ARG A 564 19.03 43.84 -20.22
N ARG A 565 19.81 44.67 -20.94
CA ARG A 565 19.28 45.80 -21.69
C ARG A 565 18.46 45.33 -22.89
N GLU A 566 19.00 44.40 -23.68
CA GLU A 566 18.35 43.88 -24.88
C GLU A 566 17.06 43.13 -24.55
N LEU A 567 17.02 42.41 -23.43
CA LEU A 567 15.80 41.75 -22.98
C LEU A 567 14.71 42.76 -22.59
N GLY A 568 15.09 43.86 -21.92
CA GLY A 568 14.16 44.97 -21.63
C GLY A 568 13.64 45.63 -22.90
N GLU A 569 14.52 45.88 -23.88
CA GLU A 569 14.14 46.43 -25.19
C GLU A 569 13.22 45.48 -25.96
N LEU A 570 13.45 44.16 -25.87
CA LEU A 570 12.60 43.14 -26.46
C LEU A 570 11.21 43.12 -25.80
N GLN A 571 11.13 43.14 -24.48
CA GLN A 571 9.85 43.22 -23.75
C GLN A 571 9.06 44.46 -24.18
N ASP A 572 9.68 45.63 -24.20
CA ASP A 572 9.03 46.88 -24.61
C ASP A 572 8.56 46.82 -26.07
N TYR A 573 9.34 46.20 -26.95
CA TYR A 573 9.00 46.01 -28.36
C TYR A 573 7.77 45.14 -28.56
N LEU A 574 7.76 43.98 -27.90
CA LEU A 574 6.66 43.00 -27.99
C LEU A 574 5.39 43.57 -27.35
N THR A 575 5.51 44.25 -26.21
CA THR A 575 4.38 44.90 -25.53
C THR A 575 3.72 45.97 -26.41
N LYS A 576 4.49 46.77 -27.14
CA LYS A 576 3.96 47.77 -28.10
C LYS A 576 3.19 47.15 -29.27
N LYS A 577 3.44 45.87 -29.57
CA LYS A 577 2.74 45.08 -30.59
C LYS A 577 1.62 44.23 -30.00
N GLU A 578 1.30 44.44 -28.71
CA GLU A 578 0.29 43.68 -27.99
C GLU A 578 0.62 42.17 -27.91
N ILE A 579 1.90 41.80 -28.09
CA ILE A 579 2.39 40.44 -27.91
C ILE A 579 2.69 40.23 -26.42
N ARG A 580 2.13 39.16 -25.83
CA ARG A 580 2.47 38.76 -24.46
C ARG A 580 3.79 37.99 -24.47
N PHE A 581 4.75 38.44 -23.66
CA PHE A 581 6.08 37.84 -23.57
C PHE A 581 6.30 37.21 -22.20
N PHE A 582 6.66 35.94 -22.18
CA PHE A 582 6.83 35.11 -20.99
C PHE A 582 8.24 34.48 -20.99
N PRO A 583 9.25 35.17 -20.43
CA PRO A 583 10.55 34.57 -20.19
C PRO A 583 10.47 33.47 -19.10
N GLU A 584 10.95 32.26 -19.40
CA GLU A 584 10.87 31.12 -18.47
C GLU A 584 11.78 31.32 -17.25
N VAL A 585 11.27 31.13 -16.04
CA VAL A 585 12.04 31.27 -14.79
C VAL A 585 11.86 30.06 -13.90
N TYR A 586 12.97 29.47 -13.44
CA TYR A 586 12.98 28.34 -12.51
C TYR A 586 13.15 28.82 -11.07
N LEU A 587 12.06 28.75 -10.28
CA LEU A 587 12.03 29.19 -8.89
C LEU A 587 12.27 28.05 -7.88
N HIS A 588 12.45 26.81 -8.35
CA HIS A 588 12.67 25.64 -7.50
C HIS A 588 14.03 24.99 -7.78
N THR A 589 14.62 24.36 -6.76
CA THR A 589 15.92 23.67 -6.82
C THR A 589 15.79 22.15 -6.99
N ALA A 590 14.58 21.60 -6.86
CA ALA A 590 14.33 20.17 -6.89
C ALA A 590 14.14 19.70 -8.35
N PHE A 591 15.11 18.94 -8.85
CA PHE A 591 15.05 18.25 -10.14
C PHE A 591 14.64 16.80 -9.94
#